data_AF-A0A134B1Z9-F1
#
_entry.id   AF-A0A134B1Z9-F1
#
_cell.length_a   1.000
_cell.length_b   1.000
_cell.length_c   1.000
_cell.angle_alpha   90.00
_cell.angle_beta   90.00
_cell.angle_gamma   90.00
#
_symmetry.space_group_name_H-M   'P 1'
#
loop_
_entity.id
_entity.type
_entity.pdbx_description
1 polymer ?
#
loop_
_entity_poly.entity_id
_entity_poly.type
_entity_poly.pdbx_seq_one_letter_code
_entity_poly.pdbx_strand_id
1 'polypeptide(L)'
;MMDKIINRYASYLLLLGALLCLSACHRSYEPLPRDERQISPEAGGRLHMNQAEIQSRANAYIRQLAFDLARQELELLSDKVVRDSLQSVLDKAEKFADAHLIYLYDSKHRKRYLNGKKRIAYFLEHGYLSSYEDDPSLVLLSLEDGNYSQPEGMDYVPRDMSELYNLSAYPHTTSLEISAGQLERLDLRGLKDLRRLQIKGAKDGLIVDATDCAKLREIQVTGTPNLTIRQLPDARFKLIVSKSYFSSLSSLGVEQATSLYLEDVRLRDIDLLGKVSPSITSLSITVEAGDVYGADGLRYRPLPFDNTFITQLSDQLPQLQRLQVTFAERQDFDRASFDKLKLPALQELSIGIRPGKTAVARSSWGHDLRLALDGCPALRQVALLHLYASQIDLSPLSSSSSPRLKQIIISGAAKTLTAPSLSHPFDLTAEVEELSQIIVPSAAKKKGSLSLRDYTSRDENGRAINNLPFVHTALDYDYLRDHFASISGLAISLPPSKYIPRADEQAIWFAFNILDFSGEQWRGFKGLVYLQGLGGVTSRNSRIDYIDFGHLTKANISASSITVNPGCVVKNVPEGLRIYYASAGQQE
;
A
#
# COMPACT_ATOMS: atom_id res chain seq x y z
N MET A 1 -16.10 13.29 82.86
CA MET A 1 -16.61 13.43 81.47
C MET A 1 -15.50 14.01 80.59
N MET A 2 -14.35 13.34 80.56
CA MET A 2 -13.13 13.79 79.86
C MET A 2 -12.36 12.61 79.22
N ASP A 3 -12.91 11.37 79.28
CA ASP A 3 -12.29 10.14 78.73
C ASP A 3 -12.94 9.65 77.41
N LYS A 4 -13.59 10.55 76.66
CA LYS A 4 -14.03 10.28 75.28
C LYS A 4 -13.31 11.12 74.23
N ILE A 5 -12.27 11.87 74.61
CA ILE A 5 -11.54 12.78 73.72
C ILE A 5 -10.13 12.28 73.35
N ILE A 6 -9.58 11.25 74.00
CA ILE A 6 -8.19 10.81 73.74
C ILE A 6 -8.07 9.54 72.87
N ASN A 7 -9.15 8.80 72.62
CA ASN A 7 -9.09 7.52 71.87
C ASN A 7 -9.73 7.52 70.47
N ARG A 8 -9.91 8.69 69.85
CA ARG A 8 -10.36 8.84 68.44
C ARG A 8 -9.31 9.40 67.48
N TYR A 9 -8.19 9.92 67.98
CA TYR A 9 -7.15 10.54 67.15
C TYR A 9 -5.96 9.61 66.83
N ALA A 10 -5.78 8.49 67.54
CA ALA A 10 -4.68 7.55 67.28
C ALA A 10 -5.04 6.39 66.31
N SER A 11 -6.32 5.98 66.24
CA SER A 11 -6.77 4.91 65.32
C SER A 11 -7.13 5.41 63.91
N TYR A 12 -7.33 6.72 63.71
CA TYR A 12 -7.64 7.32 62.40
C TYR A 12 -6.37 7.58 61.57
N LEU A 13 -5.23 7.81 62.23
CA LEU A 13 -3.95 8.13 61.58
C LEU A 13 -3.16 6.89 61.13
N LEU A 14 -3.46 5.70 61.67
CA LEU A 14 -2.82 4.44 61.26
C LEU A 14 -3.66 3.62 60.25
N LEU A 15 -4.95 3.94 60.06
CA LEU A 15 -5.84 3.27 59.10
C LEU A 15 -5.89 3.98 57.73
N LEU A 16 -5.55 5.27 57.67
CA LEU A 16 -5.41 6.05 56.42
C LEU A 16 -4.07 5.77 55.69
N GLY A 17 -3.06 5.28 56.41
CA GLY A 17 -1.75 4.91 55.85
C GLY A 17 -1.68 3.50 55.24
N ALA A 18 -2.70 2.66 55.45
CA ALA A 18 -2.68 1.24 55.05
C ALA A 18 -3.89 0.82 54.18
N LEU A 19 -4.68 1.79 53.71
CA LEU A 19 -5.53 1.68 52.51
C LEU A 19 -4.80 2.46 51.40
N LEU A 20 -3.54 2.13 51.10
CA LEU A 20 -3.23 1.05 50.15
C LEU A 20 -4.30 1.03 49.06
N CYS A 21 -4.01 1.69 47.94
CA CYS A 21 -3.25 1.06 46.88
C CYS A 21 -4.01 -0.16 46.35
N LEU A 22 -4.40 -0.01 45.09
CA LEU A 22 -4.81 -1.08 44.17
C LEU A 22 -6.24 -1.57 44.36
N SER A 23 -7.19 -0.86 43.75
CA SER A 23 -7.83 -1.30 42.49
C SER A 23 -9.17 -0.59 42.25
N ALA A 24 -9.56 -0.54 40.97
CA ALA A 24 -10.86 -0.12 40.42
C ALA A 24 -11.01 1.34 39.94
N CYS A 25 -10.48 1.55 38.73
CA CYS A 25 -11.06 2.30 37.61
C CYS A 25 -12.42 3.01 37.83
N HIS A 26 -12.42 4.33 37.68
CA HIS A 26 -13.25 5.00 36.68
C HIS A 26 -12.56 6.30 36.25
N ARG A 27 -12.12 6.36 34.98
CA ARG A 27 -11.87 7.64 34.31
C ARG A 27 -13.22 8.34 34.17
N SER A 28 -13.52 9.28 35.04
CA SER A 28 -14.47 10.34 34.70
C SER A 28 -13.68 11.43 34.00
N TYR A 29 -13.98 11.66 32.73
CA TYR A 29 -13.64 12.91 32.06
C TYR A 29 -14.12 14.06 32.96
N GLU A 30 -13.21 14.90 33.47
CA GLU A 30 -13.62 16.23 33.92
C GLU A 30 -14.07 16.97 32.66
N PRO A 31 -15.34 17.39 32.56
CA PRO A 31 -15.73 18.29 31.51
C PRO A 31 -14.97 19.61 31.71
N LEU A 32 -14.63 20.27 30.60
CA LEU A 32 -14.30 21.70 30.59
C LEU A 32 -15.21 22.43 31.59
N PRO A 33 -14.68 23.34 32.44
CA PRO A 33 -15.53 24.03 33.40
C PRO A 33 -16.64 24.76 32.65
N ARG A 34 -17.85 24.17 32.70
CA ARG A 34 -19.11 24.83 32.41
C ARG A 34 -19.42 25.74 33.58
N ASP A 35 -18.66 26.81 33.69
CA ASP A 35 -19.14 28.03 34.32
C ASP A 35 -19.56 28.95 33.16
N GLU A 36 -20.71 28.63 32.57
CA GLU A 36 -21.61 29.66 32.09
C GLU A 36 -22.00 30.50 33.32
N ARG A 37 -21.11 31.41 33.73
CA ARG A 37 -21.53 32.54 34.56
C ARG A 37 -22.34 33.44 33.65
N GLN A 38 -23.63 33.16 33.60
CA GLN A 38 -24.65 34.10 33.16
C GLN A 38 -24.32 35.46 33.79
N ILE A 39 -23.98 36.40 32.91
CA ILE A 39 -23.82 37.80 33.25
C ILE A 39 -25.24 38.31 33.51
N SER A 40 -25.65 38.42 34.78
CA SER A 40 -26.73 39.36 35.10
C SER A 40 -26.13 40.77 35.04
N PRO A 41 -26.65 41.71 34.23
CA PRO A 41 -26.07 43.05 34.09
C PRO A 41 -26.19 43.95 35.32
N GLU A 42 -26.73 43.45 36.45
CA GLU A 42 -27.19 44.28 37.57
C GLU A 42 -26.31 44.25 38.82
N ALA A 43 -25.19 43.52 38.83
CA ALA A 43 -24.23 43.56 39.92
C ALA A 43 -22.82 43.93 39.41
N GLY A 44 -22.51 45.22 39.44
CA GLY A 44 -21.21 45.80 39.05
C GLY A 44 -20.04 45.46 39.97
N GLY A 45 -19.84 44.18 40.29
CA GLY A 45 -18.65 43.67 40.96
C GLY A 45 -17.68 43.09 39.93
N ARG A 46 -16.70 43.87 39.47
CA ARG A 46 -15.53 43.30 38.81
C ARG A 46 -14.90 42.32 39.79
N LEU A 47 -14.85 41.03 39.44
CA LEU A 47 -13.97 40.08 40.12
C LEU A 47 -12.54 40.56 39.90
N HIS A 48 -12.01 41.32 40.86
CA HIS A 48 -10.64 41.74 40.88
C HIS A 48 -9.77 40.52 41.20
N MET A 49 -9.23 39.89 40.17
CA MET A 49 -8.15 38.92 40.35
C MET A 49 -6.95 39.63 40.99
N ASN A 50 -6.34 38.99 41.99
CA ASN A 50 -5.19 39.56 42.67
C ASN A 50 -3.91 39.38 41.83
N GLN A 51 -2.89 40.22 42.07
CA GLN A 51 -1.66 40.21 41.28
C GLN A 51 -0.92 38.86 41.31
N ALA A 52 -0.92 38.16 42.45
CA ALA A 52 -0.23 36.87 42.58
C ALA A 52 -0.89 35.78 41.71
N GLU A 53 -2.22 35.82 41.60
CA GLU A 53 -2.98 34.91 40.74
C GLU A 53 -2.70 35.17 39.26
N ILE A 54 -2.64 36.44 38.85
CA ILE A 54 -2.27 36.86 37.49
C ILE A 54 -0.85 36.39 37.15
N GLN A 55 0.12 36.56 38.06
CA GLN A 55 1.51 36.08 37.87
C GLN A 55 1.59 34.56 37.74
N SER A 56 0.85 33.83 38.58
CA SER A 56 0.81 32.37 38.53
C SER A 56 0.22 31.88 37.20
N ARG A 57 -0.83 32.53 36.71
CA ARG A 57 -1.45 32.21 35.42
C ARG A 57 -0.55 32.55 34.23
N ALA A 58 0.08 33.73 34.22
CA ALA A 58 1.07 34.10 33.20
C ALA A 58 2.21 33.09 33.11
N ASN A 59 2.78 32.67 34.24
CA ASN A 59 3.81 31.62 34.27
C ASN A 59 3.29 30.25 33.81
N ALA A 60 2.05 29.90 34.18
CA ALA A 60 1.42 28.68 33.69
C ALA A 60 1.21 28.71 32.18
N TYR A 61 0.78 29.84 31.61
CA TYR A 61 0.60 30.02 30.17
C TYR A 61 1.92 29.95 29.41
N ILE A 62 3.01 30.55 29.92
CA ILE A 62 4.36 30.41 29.35
C ILE A 62 4.76 28.92 29.31
N ARG A 63 4.58 28.18 30.42
CA ARG A 63 4.88 26.74 30.48
C ARG A 63 3.97 25.90 29.58
N GLN A 64 2.75 26.37 29.32
CA GLN A 64 1.80 25.74 28.41
C GLN A 64 1.93 26.19 26.95
N LEU A 65 2.87 27.08 26.62
CA LEU A 65 3.08 27.66 25.30
C LEU A 65 1.91 28.50 24.78
N ALA A 66 1.20 29.16 25.69
CA ALA A 66 0.08 30.06 25.39
C ALA A 66 0.50 31.54 25.54
N PHE A 67 1.49 31.98 24.76
CA PHE A 67 2.11 33.30 24.92
C PHE A 67 1.13 34.47 24.74
N ASP A 68 0.13 34.34 23.87
CA ASP A 68 -0.91 35.36 23.70
C ASP A 68 -1.73 35.57 24.99
N LEU A 69 -2.09 34.48 25.67
CA LEU A 69 -2.76 34.54 26.97
C LEU A 69 -1.84 35.10 28.05
N ALA A 70 -0.54 34.73 28.01
CA ALA A 70 0.44 35.29 28.92
C ALA A 70 0.55 36.82 28.77
N ARG A 71 0.60 37.34 27.53
CA ARG A 71 0.58 38.81 27.28
C ARG A 71 -0.64 39.48 27.86
N GLN A 72 -1.82 38.92 27.61
CA GLN A 72 -3.08 39.46 28.12
C GLN A 72 -3.09 39.55 29.66
N GLU A 73 -2.60 38.52 30.35
CA GLU A 73 -2.48 38.55 31.81
C GLU A 73 -1.44 39.58 32.29
N LEU A 74 -0.31 39.74 31.58
CA LEU A 74 0.72 40.71 31.95
C LEU A 74 0.22 42.17 31.87
N GLU A 75 -0.65 42.50 30.92
CA GLU A 75 -1.26 43.84 30.80
C GLU A 75 -2.10 44.22 32.02
N LEU A 76 -2.64 43.23 32.75
CA LEU A 76 -3.47 43.44 33.93
C LEU A 76 -2.66 43.69 35.21
N LEU A 77 -1.34 43.47 35.20
CA LEU A 77 -0.48 43.69 36.36
C LEU A 77 -0.25 45.18 36.61
N SER A 78 -0.60 45.69 37.79
CA SER A 78 -0.36 47.10 38.13
C SER A 78 1.07 47.43 38.57
N ASP A 79 1.84 46.47 39.08
CA ASP A 79 3.27 46.67 39.39
C ASP A 79 4.13 46.64 38.12
N LYS A 80 4.78 47.76 37.81
CA LYS A 80 5.60 47.93 36.62
C LYS A 80 6.88 47.08 36.65
N VAL A 81 7.56 46.99 37.78
CA VAL A 81 8.85 46.27 37.87
C VAL A 81 8.63 44.78 37.66
N VAL A 82 7.57 44.24 38.26
CA VAL A 82 7.23 42.82 38.11
C VAL A 82 6.74 42.51 36.70
N ARG A 83 5.93 43.41 36.11
CA ARG A 83 5.49 43.30 34.72
C ARG A 83 6.67 43.26 33.75
N ASP A 84 7.61 44.19 33.87
CA ASP A 84 8.78 44.29 32.98
C ASP A 84 9.70 43.05 33.11
N SER A 85 9.86 42.52 34.33
CA SER A 85 10.63 41.28 34.56
C SER A 85 9.98 40.07 33.89
N LEU A 86 8.68 39.87 34.07
CA LEU A 86 7.95 38.77 33.45
C LEU A 86 7.87 38.91 31.93
N GLN A 87 7.74 40.14 31.42
CA GLN A 87 7.80 40.40 29.98
C GLN A 87 9.17 39.98 29.41
N SER A 88 10.28 40.28 30.10
CA SER A 88 11.61 39.83 29.68
C SER A 88 11.74 38.30 29.64
N VAL A 89 11.14 37.59 30.59
CA VAL A 89 11.10 36.11 30.60
C VAL A 89 10.25 35.59 29.44
N LEU A 90 9.07 36.19 29.23
CA LEU A 90 8.18 35.85 28.11
C LEU A 90 8.89 36.02 26.76
N ASP A 91 9.54 37.16 26.53
CA ASP A 91 10.24 37.45 25.28
C ASP A 91 11.39 36.46 25.03
N LYS A 92 12.13 36.08 26.08
CA LYS A 92 13.18 35.05 25.99
C LYS A 92 12.60 33.67 25.69
N ALA A 93 11.51 33.31 26.35
CA ALA A 93 10.84 32.02 26.18
C ALA A 93 10.23 31.88 24.78
N GLU A 94 9.59 32.92 24.27
CA GLU A 94 9.01 32.92 22.93
C GLU A 94 10.10 32.92 21.86
N LYS A 95 11.16 33.72 22.00
CA LYS A 95 12.31 33.67 21.09
C LYS A 95 12.94 32.27 21.04
N PHE A 96 13.00 31.59 22.18
CA PHE A 96 13.44 30.19 22.24
C PHE A 96 12.46 29.25 21.53
N ALA A 97 11.15 29.39 21.79
CA ALA A 97 10.11 28.59 21.15
C ALA A 97 10.17 28.71 19.62
N ASP A 98 10.34 29.93 19.12
CA ASP A 98 10.45 30.26 17.69
C ASP A 98 11.64 29.59 17.02
N ALA A 99 12.74 29.44 17.76
CA ALA A 99 13.96 28.83 17.26
C ALA A 99 13.93 27.29 17.32
N HIS A 100 13.27 26.70 18.33
CA HIS A 100 13.48 25.29 18.68
C HIS A 100 12.22 24.42 18.69
N LEU A 101 11.03 25.01 18.56
CA LEU A 101 9.77 24.27 18.58
C LEU A 101 9.04 24.39 17.24
N ILE A 102 8.34 23.32 16.88
CA ILE A 102 7.36 23.36 15.80
C ILE A 102 6.23 24.31 16.21
N TYR A 103 5.83 25.17 15.29
CA TYR A 103 4.68 26.03 15.47
C TYR A 103 3.75 26.01 14.27
N LEU A 104 2.51 26.32 14.57
CA LEU A 104 1.36 26.30 13.67
C LEU A 104 0.68 27.67 13.69
N TYR A 105 0.05 28.01 12.57
CA TYR A 105 -0.92 29.10 12.53
C TYR A 105 -2.32 28.57 12.24
N ASP A 106 -3.32 29.12 12.93
CA ASP A 106 -4.72 28.92 12.57
C ASP A 106 -5.12 29.85 11.40
N SER A 107 -6.35 29.66 10.91
CA SER A 107 -6.95 30.49 9.86
C SER A 107 -7.05 32.00 10.19
N LYS A 108 -6.85 32.39 11.45
CA LYS A 108 -6.82 33.78 11.92
C LYS A 108 -5.38 34.26 12.20
N HIS A 109 -4.38 33.50 11.74
CA HIS A 109 -2.95 33.72 11.98
C HIS A 109 -2.57 33.81 13.46
N ARG A 110 -3.25 33.07 14.34
CA ARG A 110 -2.84 32.90 15.73
C ARG A 110 -1.84 31.78 15.83
N LYS A 111 -0.71 32.06 16.48
CA LYS A 111 0.41 31.12 16.60
C LYS A 111 0.18 30.15 17.75
N ARG A 112 0.45 28.86 17.53
CA ARG A 112 0.50 27.83 18.57
C ARG A 112 1.74 26.96 18.41
N TYR A 113 2.26 26.44 19.50
CA TYR A 113 3.43 25.56 19.48
C TYR A 113 3.03 24.12 19.78
N LEU A 114 3.63 23.17 19.06
CA LEU A 114 3.39 21.74 19.28
C LEU A 114 4.35 21.18 20.33
N ASN A 115 3.80 20.37 21.24
CA ASN A 115 4.47 19.39 22.12
C ASN A 115 5.86 19.76 22.71
N GLY A 116 6.11 21.05 22.94
CA GLY A 116 7.39 21.56 23.46
C GLY A 116 7.41 21.90 24.95
N LYS A 117 6.34 21.59 25.70
CA LYS A 117 6.18 22.01 27.10
C LYS A 117 7.36 21.58 27.99
N LYS A 118 7.83 20.33 27.82
CA LYS A 118 8.98 19.80 28.57
C LYS A 118 10.28 20.52 28.19
N ARG A 119 10.50 20.77 26.89
CA ARG A 119 11.68 21.50 26.39
C ARG A 119 11.72 22.94 26.91
N ILE A 120 10.59 23.65 26.91
CA ILE A 120 10.51 25.02 27.46
C ILE A 120 10.63 25.04 28.98
N ALA A 121 9.99 24.12 29.69
CA ALA A 121 10.15 24.02 31.15
C ALA A 121 11.61 23.80 31.53
N TYR A 122 12.29 22.88 30.83
CA TYR A 122 13.71 22.62 31.02
C TYR A 122 14.57 23.84 30.72
N PHE A 123 14.34 24.52 29.59
CA PHE A 123 15.07 25.75 29.22
C PHE A 123 14.89 26.87 30.25
N LEU A 124 13.67 27.08 30.74
CA LEU A 124 13.38 28.09 31.77
C LEU A 124 14.05 27.77 33.10
N GLU A 125 14.24 26.49 33.42
CA GLU A 125 14.88 26.04 34.65
C GLU A 125 16.42 26.03 34.56
N HIS A 126 16.99 25.64 33.41
CA HIS A 126 18.42 25.35 33.27
C HIS A 126 19.19 26.33 32.37
N GLY A 127 18.51 27.07 31.49
CA GLY A 127 19.12 28.01 30.55
C GLY A 127 19.78 27.38 29.32
N TYR A 128 19.69 26.07 29.14
CA TYR A 128 20.20 25.32 27.97
C TYR A 128 19.30 24.13 27.62
N LEU A 129 19.61 23.42 26.51
CA LEU A 129 18.89 22.22 26.05
C LEU A 129 19.66 20.93 26.44
N SER A 130 18.94 19.90 26.88
CA SER A 130 19.47 18.54 26.96
C SER A 130 19.10 17.76 25.69
N SER A 131 20.08 17.11 25.06
CA SER A 131 19.90 16.24 23.90
C SER A 131 19.32 14.90 24.35
N TYR A 132 18.00 14.74 24.31
CA TYR A 132 17.37 13.42 24.44
C TYR A 132 16.80 12.98 23.09
N GLU A 133 16.97 11.69 22.84
CA GLU A 133 16.88 10.94 21.58
C GLU A 133 15.67 11.31 20.72
N ASP A 134 15.92 11.93 19.56
CA ASP A 134 14.90 12.16 18.55
C ASP A 134 14.81 10.91 17.65
N ASP A 135 13.62 10.33 17.54
CA ASP A 135 13.29 9.38 16.48
C ASP A 135 13.59 10.05 15.12
N PRO A 136 14.38 9.42 14.22
CA PRO A 136 14.60 9.95 12.88
C PRO A 136 13.33 9.94 12.01
N SER A 137 12.18 9.52 12.54
CA SER A 137 10.89 9.53 11.87
C SER A 137 9.97 10.50 12.58
N LEU A 138 9.36 11.43 11.83
CA LEU A 138 8.37 12.34 12.36
C LEU A 138 6.99 11.99 11.78
N VAL A 139 6.02 11.80 12.64
CA VAL A 139 4.63 11.51 12.24
C VAL A 139 3.72 12.57 12.83
N LEU A 140 3.00 13.26 11.94
CA LEU A 140 2.07 14.34 12.27
C LEU A 140 0.65 13.95 11.88
N LEU A 141 -0.23 13.85 12.88
CA LEU A 141 -1.61 13.41 12.70
C LEU A 141 -2.61 14.52 13.02
N SER A 142 -3.74 14.54 12.32
CA SER A 142 -4.87 15.43 12.63
C SER A 142 -5.64 14.93 13.85
N LEU A 143 -6.08 15.85 14.71
CA LEU A 143 -7.07 15.57 15.75
C LEU A 143 -8.48 15.61 15.15
N GLU A 144 -9.02 14.45 14.79
CA GLU A 144 -10.43 14.31 14.40
C GLU A 144 -11.30 14.06 15.65
N ASP A 145 -12.27 14.94 15.86
CA ASP A 145 -13.38 14.86 16.81
C ASP A 145 -13.03 14.54 18.28
N GLY A 146 -12.49 15.55 18.98
CA GLY A 146 -12.85 15.92 20.37
C GLY A 146 -12.56 14.94 21.50
N ASN A 147 -12.20 13.71 21.21
CA ASN A 147 -11.71 12.73 22.15
C ASN A 147 -10.32 12.31 21.68
N TYR A 148 -9.42 12.09 22.62
CA TYR A 148 -8.57 10.91 22.70
C TYR A 148 -7.27 11.22 23.45
N SER A 149 -6.94 10.27 24.30
CA SER A 149 -5.61 10.01 24.83
C SER A 149 -4.59 9.97 23.70
N GLN A 150 -3.53 10.77 23.85
CA GLN A 150 -2.34 10.77 23.01
C GLN A 150 -1.70 9.36 23.05
N PRO A 151 -1.64 8.62 21.93
CA PRO A 151 -0.68 7.53 21.80
C PRO A 151 0.72 8.08 22.09
N GLU A 152 1.50 7.38 22.90
CA GLU A 152 2.87 7.79 23.20
C GLU A 152 3.69 7.85 21.90
N GLY A 153 4.38 8.97 21.66
CA GLY A 153 5.30 9.15 20.53
C GLY A 153 4.74 9.82 19.27
N MET A 154 3.48 10.26 19.25
CA MET A 154 2.89 10.95 18.08
C MET A 154 2.64 12.44 18.32
N ASP A 155 3.00 13.27 17.34
CA ASP A 155 2.72 14.70 17.34
C ASP A 155 1.42 15.00 16.58
N TYR A 156 0.57 15.86 17.15
CA TYR A 156 -0.77 16.12 16.63
C TYR A 156 -0.95 17.56 16.18
N VAL A 157 -1.54 17.73 15.00
CA VAL A 157 -1.94 19.02 14.42
C VAL A 157 -3.42 19.24 14.71
N PRO A 158 -3.78 20.30 15.47
CA PRO A 158 -5.18 20.67 15.68
C PRO A 158 -5.93 20.93 14.36
N ARG A 159 -7.22 20.58 14.33
CA ARG A 159 -8.07 20.67 13.13
C ARG A 159 -8.20 22.10 12.58
N ASP A 160 -8.09 23.12 13.42
CA ASP A 160 -8.23 24.54 13.05
C ASP A 160 -6.96 25.15 12.43
N MET A 161 -5.89 24.37 12.30
CA MET A 161 -4.57 24.84 11.87
C MET A 161 -4.40 24.75 10.35
N SER A 162 -3.88 25.83 9.77
CA SER A 162 -3.72 26.01 8.34
C SER A 162 -2.25 26.07 7.89
N GLU A 163 -1.31 26.40 8.77
CA GLU A 163 0.11 26.49 8.39
C GLU A 163 1.01 25.80 9.41
N LEU A 164 2.06 25.12 8.93
CA LEU A 164 3.02 24.38 9.74
C LEU A 164 4.46 24.76 9.39
N TYR A 165 5.23 25.12 10.43
CA TYR A 165 6.57 25.68 10.30
C TYR A 165 7.58 25.07 11.29
N ASN A 166 8.85 25.36 11.01
CA ASN A 166 9.99 25.09 11.88
C ASN A 166 10.23 23.60 12.18
N LEU A 167 9.97 22.74 11.19
CA LEU A 167 10.30 21.32 11.28
C LEU A 167 11.81 21.07 11.37
N SER A 168 12.64 22.07 11.03
CA SER A 168 14.09 22.09 11.25
C SER A 168 14.51 21.78 12.70
N ALA A 169 13.60 21.92 13.67
CA ALA A 169 13.78 21.47 15.06
C ALA A 169 14.01 19.95 15.20
N TYR A 170 13.71 19.17 14.16
CA TYR A 170 13.93 17.73 14.07
C TYR A 170 14.89 17.44 12.91
N PRO A 171 16.16 17.89 12.98
CA PRO A 171 17.07 17.93 11.83
C PRO A 171 17.47 16.54 11.30
N HIS A 172 17.34 15.51 12.15
CA HIS A 172 17.66 14.11 11.81
C HIS A 172 16.49 13.34 11.20
N THR A 173 15.36 14.01 10.95
CA THR A 173 14.18 13.39 10.32
C THR A 173 14.51 12.90 8.92
N THR A 174 14.39 11.59 8.70
CA THR A 174 14.57 10.91 7.41
C THR A 174 13.24 10.57 6.73
N SER A 175 12.15 10.47 7.48
CA SER A 175 10.81 10.21 6.97
C SER A 175 9.79 11.09 7.69
N LEU A 176 8.91 11.71 6.92
CA LEU A 176 7.83 12.55 7.42
C LEU A 176 6.48 12.07 6.85
N GLU A 177 5.57 11.69 7.74
CA GLU A 177 4.17 11.41 7.39
C GLU A 177 3.25 12.47 7.98
N ILE A 178 2.40 13.05 7.14
CA ILE A 178 1.44 14.08 7.53
C ILE A 178 0.05 13.70 7.05
N SER A 179 -0.89 13.67 7.99
CA SER A 179 -2.33 13.60 7.72
C SER A 179 -2.98 14.86 8.29
N ALA A 180 -3.08 15.94 7.50
CA ALA A 180 -3.50 17.25 7.99
C ALA A 180 -4.54 17.91 7.07
N GLY A 181 -5.82 17.67 7.36
CA GLY A 181 -6.93 18.01 6.48
C GLY A 181 -7.18 19.49 6.20
N GLN A 182 -6.69 20.40 7.04
CA GLN A 182 -6.86 21.85 6.86
C GLN A 182 -5.57 22.58 6.48
N LEU A 183 -4.47 21.84 6.28
CA LEU A 183 -3.18 22.45 6.02
C LEU A 183 -3.13 23.08 4.62
N GLU A 184 -2.80 24.36 4.57
CA GLU A 184 -2.59 25.18 3.37
C GLU A 184 -1.10 25.38 3.08
N ARG A 185 -0.25 25.39 4.11
CA ARG A 185 1.20 25.58 3.97
C ARG A 185 2.00 24.65 4.85
N LEU A 186 3.03 24.05 4.26
CA LEU A 186 3.99 23.17 4.93
C LEU A 186 5.42 23.61 4.60
N ASP A 187 6.15 24.08 5.59
CA ASP A 187 7.55 24.45 5.45
C ASP A 187 8.48 23.34 5.94
N LEU A 188 9.12 22.64 5.00
CA LEU A 188 10.07 21.56 5.28
C LEU A 188 11.52 22.06 5.31
N ARG A 189 11.76 23.38 5.19
CA ARG A 189 13.13 23.90 5.17
C ARG A 189 13.86 23.54 6.46
N GLY A 190 15.13 23.18 6.31
CA GLY A 190 15.97 22.67 7.39
C GLY A 190 15.90 21.17 7.66
N LEU A 191 14.95 20.42 7.07
CA LEU A 191 14.93 18.95 7.12
C LEU A 191 15.93 18.34 6.12
N LYS A 192 17.22 18.57 6.36
CA LYS A 192 18.31 18.22 5.43
C LYS A 192 18.50 16.71 5.21
N ASP A 193 18.06 15.91 6.18
CA ASP A 193 18.16 14.45 6.14
C ASP A 193 16.90 13.75 5.60
N LEU A 194 15.84 14.51 5.28
CA LEU A 194 14.58 13.97 4.80
C LEU A 194 14.76 13.22 3.48
N ARG A 195 14.30 11.97 3.44
CA ARG A 195 14.36 11.08 2.27
C ARG A 195 12.97 10.76 1.72
N ARG A 196 11.96 10.71 2.59
CA ARG A 196 10.59 10.34 2.25
C ARG A 196 9.59 11.33 2.85
N LEU A 197 8.69 11.83 2.02
CA LEU A 197 7.55 12.66 2.41
C LEU A 197 6.26 11.97 2.02
N GLN A 198 5.36 11.78 2.98
CA GLN A 198 4.02 11.23 2.75
C GLN A 198 2.96 12.22 3.24
N ILE A 199 2.05 12.61 2.34
CA ILE A 199 0.96 13.54 2.63
C ILE A 199 -0.37 12.85 2.32
N LYS A 200 -1.27 12.83 3.30
CA LYS A 200 -2.59 12.22 3.19
C LYS A 200 -3.69 13.22 3.52
N GLY A 201 -4.67 13.31 2.62
CA GLY A 201 -5.95 13.96 2.86
C GLY A 201 -5.85 15.45 3.19
N ALA A 202 -4.86 16.17 2.68
CA ALA A 202 -4.69 17.58 2.99
C ALA A 202 -5.60 18.49 2.14
N LYS A 203 -5.71 19.76 2.54
CA LYS A 203 -6.59 20.73 1.88
C LYS A 203 -6.20 20.95 0.42
N ASP A 204 -7.21 21.21 -0.41
CA ASP A 204 -7.03 21.61 -1.82
C ASP A 204 -6.13 22.84 -1.91
N GLY A 205 -5.05 22.74 -2.69
CA GLY A 205 -4.11 23.84 -2.91
C GLY A 205 -2.98 23.97 -1.87
N LEU A 206 -2.74 22.94 -1.04
CA LEU A 206 -1.58 22.90 -0.13
C LEU A 206 -0.28 23.26 -0.87
N ILE A 207 0.53 24.12 -0.26
CA ILE A 207 1.88 24.47 -0.73
C ILE A 207 2.91 23.85 0.20
N VAL A 208 3.79 23.05 -0.36
CA VAL A 208 4.93 22.43 0.33
C VAL A 208 6.22 23.09 -0.13
N ASP A 209 6.98 23.63 0.81
CA ASP A 209 8.32 24.15 0.56
C ASP A 209 9.38 23.13 0.99
N ALA A 210 9.96 22.42 0.02
CA ALA A 210 11.01 21.42 0.21
C ALA A 210 12.36 21.88 -0.39
N THR A 211 12.56 23.20 -0.54
CA THR A 211 13.75 23.77 -1.21
C THR A 211 15.08 23.47 -0.51
N ASP A 212 15.09 23.16 0.79
CA ASP A 212 16.30 22.76 1.52
C ASP A 212 16.42 21.23 1.73
N CYS A 213 15.53 20.43 1.13
CA CYS A 213 15.48 18.98 1.31
C CYS A 213 16.30 18.22 0.25
N ALA A 214 17.62 18.44 0.21
CA ALA A 214 18.49 17.89 -0.85
C ALA A 214 18.50 16.35 -0.94
N LYS A 215 18.19 15.65 0.15
CA LYS A 215 18.16 14.18 0.22
C LYS A 215 16.78 13.58 -0.05
N LEU A 216 15.77 14.40 -0.36
CA LEU A 216 14.42 13.91 -0.65
C LEU A 216 14.45 13.06 -1.92
N ARG A 217 13.96 11.82 -1.83
CA ARG A 217 13.98 10.85 -2.94
C ARG A 217 12.62 10.23 -3.21
N GLU A 218 11.67 10.29 -2.28
CA GLU A 218 10.32 9.79 -2.49
C GLU A 218 9.28 10.76 -1.93
N ILE A 219 8.27 11.05 -2.74
CA ILE A 219 7.10 11.83 -2.36
C ILE A 219 5.86 11.02 -2.67
N GLN A 220 5.03 10.80 -1.66
CA GLN A 220 3.76 10.11 -1.76
C GLN A 220 2.62 11.04 -1.36
N VAL A 221 1.64 11.16 -2.23
CA VAL A 221 0.48 12.03 -2.06
C VAL A 221 -0.79 11.19 -2.24
N THR A 222 -1.70 11.28 -1.28
CA THR A 222 -2.98 10.58 -1.33
C THR A 222 -4.10 11.53 -0.92
N GLY A 223 -5.10 11.73 -1.77
CA GLY A 223 -6.25 12.57 -1.44
C GLY A 223 -5.92 14.04 -1.16
N THR A 224 -4.93 14.61 -1.84
CA THR A 224 -4.51 16.01 -1.68
C THR A 224 -4.57 16.74 -3.02
N PRO A 225 -5.71 17.35 -3.37
CA PRO A 225 -5.89 17.99 -4.67
C PRO A 225 -5.09 19.28 -4.85
N ASN A 226 -4.70 19.59 -6.08
CA ASN A 226 -3.93 20.78 -6.50
C ASN A 226 -2.71 21.12 -5.62
N LEU A 227 -2.07 20.11 -5.01
CA LEU A 227 -0.82 20.26 -4.26
C LEU A 227 0.25 20.94 -5.12
N THR A 228 0.95 21.90 -4.53
CA THR A 228 2.15 22.51 -5.10
C THR A 228 3.37 22.15 -4.28
N ILE A 229 4.42 21.65 -4.93
CA ILE A 229 5.69 21.30 -4.29
C ILE A 229 6.80 22.15 -4.88
N ARG A 230 7.44 22.96 -4.03
CA ARG A 230 8.65 23.70 -4.38
C ARG A 230 9.87 22.89 -4.00
N GLN A 231 10.75 22.63 -4.95
CA GLN A 231 11.96 21.83 -4.74
C GLN A 231 13.19 22.51 -5.34
N LEU A 232 14.36 21.96 -5.02
CA LEU A 232 15.60 22.28 -5.72
C LEU A 232 15.47 21.92 -7.21
N PRO A 233 16.00 22.75 -8.12
CA PRO A 233 16.00 22.46 -9.56
C PRO A 233 16.63 21.10 -9.92
N ASP A 234 17.70 20.73 -9.20
CA ASP A 234 18.44 19.49 -9.40
C ASP A 234 17.90 18.30 -8.59
N ALA A 235 16.77 18.48 -7.90
CA ALA A 235 16.14 17.38 -7.17
C ALA A 235 15.79 16.23 -8.12
N ARG A 236 15.89 15.00 -7.63
CA ARG A 236 15.53 13.79 -8.37
C ARG A 236 14.82 12.84 -7.43
N PHE A 237 13.55 12.56 -7.71
CA PHE A 237 12.70 11.80 -6.80
C PHE A 237 11.69 10.92 -7.53
N LYS A 238 11.20 9.93 -6.81
CA LYS A 238 10.04 9.12 -7.16
C LYS A 238 8.78 9.82 -6.67
N LEU A 239 7.82 10.02 -7.56
CA LEU A 239 6.52 10.64 -7.25
C LEU A 239 5.41 9.61 -7.33
N ILE A 240 4.66 9.46 -6.25
CA ILE A 240 3.46 8.60 -6.16
C ILE A 240 2.28 9.48 -5.82
N VAL A 241 1.26 9.49 -6.67
CA VAL A 241 0.05 10.29 -6.48
C VAL A 241 -1.15 9.37 -6.60
N SER A 242 -2.05 9.46 -5.62
CA SER A 242 -3.22 8.61 -5.52
C SER A 242 -4.48 9.40 -5.17
N LYS A 243 -5.63 9.04 -5.77
CA LYS A 243 -6.97 9.54 -5.40
C LYS A 243 -7.07 11.07 -5.33
N SER A 244 -6.54 11.77 -6.33
CA SER A 244 -6.38 13.24 -6.30
C SER A 244 -6.66 13.86 -7.67
N TYR A 245 -6.92 15.17 -7.72
CA TYR A 245 -7.06 15.91 -8.97
C TYR A 245 -6.14 17.13 -9.03
N PHE A 246 -5.65 17.47 -10.22
CA PHE A 246 -4.70 18.57 -10.43
C PHE A 246 -5.05 19.41 -11.65
N SER A 247 -4.93 20.73 -11.52
CA SER A 247 -5.09 21.63 -12.64
C SER A 247 -4.03 21.36 -13.71
N SER A 248 -2.79 21.12 -13.26
CA SER A 248 -1.63 20.67 -14.04
C SER A 248 -0.66 19.93 -13.12
N LEU A 249 -0.01 18.88 -13.62
CA LEU A 249 1.03 18.15 -12.88
C LEU A 249 2.34 18.92 -12.71
N SER A 250 2.55 20.02 -13.45
CA SER A 250 3.74 20.88 -13.28
C SER A 250 3.91 21.39 -11.85
N SER A 251 2.79 21.57 -11.13
CA SER A 251 2.77 21.94 -9.71
C SER A 251 3.46 20.93 -8.78
N LEU A 252 3.63 19.68 -9.21
CA LEU A 252 4.22 18.61 -8.41
C LEU A 252 5.72 18.39 -8.66
N GLY A 253 6.35 19.18 -9.53
CA GLY A 253 7.75 18.97 -9.91
C GLY A 253 7.99 17.70 -10.75
N VAL A 254 7.06 17.37 -11.64
CA VAL A 254 7.19 16.19 -12.53
C VAL A 254 8.39 16.25 -13.48
N GLU A 255 8.94 17.44 -13.74
CA GLU A 255 10.17 17.64 -14.52
C GLU A 255 11.41 17.08 -13.81
N GLN A 256 11.36 16.97 -12.48
CA GLN A 256 12.41 16.43 -11.63
C GLN A 256 12.19 14.94 -11.29
N ALA A 257 11.07 14.35 -11.69
CA ALA A 257 10.72 12.99 -11.33
C ALA A 257 11.54 11.95 -12.11
N THR A 258 12.13 10.97 -11.40
CA THR A 258 12.81 9.80 -11.99
C THR A 258 11.86 8.63 -12.20
N SER A 259 10.74 8.61 -11.49
CA SER A 259 9.66 7.64 -11.60
C SER A 259 8.34 8.28 -11.20
N LEU A 260 7.26 7.95 -11.92
CA LEU A 260 5.95 8.56 -11.75
C LEU A 260 4.87 7.49 -11.67
N TYR A 261 4.10 7.50 -10.58
CA TYR A 261 3.00 6.59 -10.32
C TYR A 261 1.73 7.40 -10.09
N LEU A 262 0.76 7.27 -10.98
CA LEU A 262 -0.52 7.98 -10.97
C LEU A 262 -1.65 6.96 -10.84
N GLU A 263 -2.31 6.94 -9.69
CA GLU A 263 -3.42 6.05 -9.38
C GLU A 263 -4.68 6.88 -9.08
N ASP A 264 -5.77 6.68 -9.82
CA ASP A 264 -7.00 7.46 -9.62
C ASP A 264 -6.74 8.99 -9.62
N VAL A 265 -6.00 9.45 -10.64
CA VAL A 265 -5.62 10.85 -10.83
C VAL A 265 -6.37 11.45 -12.00
N ARG A 266 -6.96 12.64 -11.78
CA ARG A 266 -7.66 13.41 -12.82
C ARG A 266 -7.02 14.77 -13.05
N LEU A 267 -6.95 15.19 -14.30
CA LEU A 267 -6.31 16.42 -14.72
C LEU A 267 -7.27 17.34 -15.46
N ARG A 268 -7.12 18.64 -15.26
CA ARG A 268 -7.82 19.65 -16.10
C ARG A 268 -7.08 19.85 -17.41
N ASP A 269 -5.77 20.10 -17.29
CA ASP A 269 -4.81 20.08 -18.39
C ASP A 269 -4.22 18.67 -18.52
N ILE A 270 -4.66 17.99 -19.58
CA ILE A 270 -4.41 16.57 -19.83
C ILE A 270 -2.99 16.32 -20.37
N ASP A 271 -2.25 17.37 -20.76
CA ASP A 271 -0.88 17.21 -21.23
C ASP A 271 0.05 16.77 -20.08
N LEU A 272 0.19 15.46 -19.94
CA LEU A 272 1.11 14.78 -19.02
C LEU A 272 2.51 14.76 -19.63
N LEU A 273 2.63 14.27 -20.87
CA LEU A 273 3.91 13.88 -21.44
C LEU A 273 4.80 15.10 -21.75
N GLY A 274 4.21 16.23 -22.17
CA GLY A 274 4.94 17.46 -22.43
C GLY A 274 5.58 18.11 -21.19
N LYS A 275 5.23 17.63 -19.98
CA LYS A 275 5.70 18.17 -18.69
C LYS A 275 6.63 17.24 -17.93
N VAL A 276 6.68 15.95 -18.31
CA VAL A 276 7.50 14.97 -17.61
C VAL A 276 8.93 15.01 -18.15
N SER A 277 9.91 14.75 -17.28
CA SER A 277 11.29 14.61 -17.71
C SER A 277 11.45 13.52 -18.79
N PRO A 278 12.14 13.79 -19.91
CA PRO A 278 12.51 12.76 -20.89
C PRO A 278 13.41 11.64 -20.30
N SER A 279 13.99 11.88 -19.13
CA SER A 279 14.88 10.94 -18.42
C SER A 279 14.15 9.99 -17.47
N ILE A 280 12.82 10.08 -17.38
CA ILE A 280 12.02 9.18 -16.52
C ILE A 280 12.21 7.71 -16.93
N THR A 281 12.41 6.85 -15.95
CA THR A 281 12.70 5.42 -16.20
C THR A 281 11.50 4.51 -15.92
N SER A 282 10.54 4.97 -15.13
CA SER A 282 9.35 4.20 -14.77
C SER A 282 8.10 5.08 -14.76
N LEU A 283 7.06 4.60 -15.43
CA LEU A 283 5.76 5.25 -15.52
C LEU A 283 4.67 4.22 -15.21
N SER A 284 3.82 4.53 -14.23
CA SER A 284 2.64 3.75 -13.90
C SER A 284 1.41 4.65 -13.93
N ILE A 285 0.43 4.30 -14.73
CA ILE A 285 -0.80 5.08 -14.91
C ILE A 285 -2.01 4.18 -14.68
N THR A 286 -2.99 4.72 -13.94
CA THR A 286 -4.34 4.16 -13.91
C THR A 286 -5.26 5.04 -14.75
N VAL A 287 -5.85 4.46 -15.80
CA VAL A 287 -6.81 5.11 -16.69
C VAL A 287 -8.19 4.96 -16.07
N GLU A 288 -8.67 6.02 -15.42
CA GLU A 288 -9.99 6.03 -14.81
C GLU A 288 -11.10 6.33 -15.82
N ALA A 289 -12.32 5.94 -15.47
CA ALA A 289 -13.52 6.40 -16.14
C ALA A 289 -14.15 7.58 -15.38
N GLY A 290 -14.86 8.41 -16.14
CA GLY A 290 -15.68 9.50 -15.61
C GLY A 290 -14.89 10.70 -15.10
N ASP A 291 -15.54 11.86 -15.21
CA ASP A 291 -14.99 13.12 -14.74
C ASP A 291 -15.34 13.38 -13.29
N VAL A 292 -14.54 14.21 -12.64
CA VAL A 292 -14.79 14.68 -11.27
C VAL A 292 -14.83 16.20 -11.28
N TYR A 293 -15.71 16.76 -10.45
CA TYR A 293 -15.73 18.19 -10.17
C TYR A 293 -14.91 18.45 -8.91
N GLY A 294 -13.93 19.35 -9.00
CA GLY A 294 -13.12 19.77 -7.86
C GLY A 294 -13.90 20.66 -6.90
N ALA A 295 -13.30 20.95 -5.75
CA ALA A 295 -13.82 21.91 -4.79
C ALA A 295 -13.91 23.35 -5.36
N ASP A 296 -13.15 23.63 -6.41
CA ASP A 296 -13.20 24.86 -7.21
C ASP A 296 -14.38 24.91 -8.20
N GLY A 297 -15.20 23.85 -8.27
CA GLY A 297 -16.32 23.72 -9.20
C GLY A 297 -15.92 23.44 -10.65
N LEU A 298 -14.63 23.21 -10.92
CA LEU A 298 -14.14 22.94 -12.27
C LEU A 298 -14.10 21.44 -12.57
N ARG A 299 -14.17 21.09 -13.85
CA ARG A 299 -14.18 19.71 -14.35
C ARG A 299 -12.77 19.19 -14.57
N TYR A 300 -12.46 18.04 -13.96
CA TYR A 300 -11.22 17.30 -14.09
C TYR A 300 -11.48 15.96 -14.78
N ARG A 301 -10.62 15.62 -15.74
CA ARG A 301 -10.79 14.49 -16.65
C ARG A 301 -9.76 13.41 -16.35
N PRO A 302 -10.07 12.13 -16.59
CA PRO A 302 -9.08 11.07 -16.48
C PRO A 302 -7.96 11.24 -17.51
N LEU A 303 -6.80 10.64 -17.22
CA LEU A 303 -5.70 10.56 -18.18
C LEU A 303 -6.13 9.69 -19.37
N PRO A 304 -6.06 10.19 -20.62
CA PRO A 304 -6.30 9.36 -21.78
C PRO A 304 -5.13 8.41 -21.97
N PHE A 305 -5.43 7.21 -22.48
CA PHE A 305 -4.44 6.27 -22.97
C PHE A 305 -4.89 5.75 -24.33
N ASP A 306 -5.09 6.67 -25.26
CA ASP A 306 -5.50 6.40 -26.63
C ASP A 306 -4.29 6.31 -27.57
N ASN A 307 -4.57 6.14 -28.86
CA ASN A 307 -3.54 6.06 -29.89
C ASN A 307 -2.65 7.30 -30.02
N THR A 308 -3.20 8.48 -29.74
CA THR A 308 -2.45 9.74 -29.77
C THR A 308 -1.47 9.76 -28.61
N PHE A 309 -1.95 9.42 -27.41
CA PHE A 309 -1.13 9.33 -26.21
C PHE A 309 0.01 8.31 -26.37
N ILE A 310 -0.27 7.10 -26.87
CA ILE A 310 0.74 6.05 -27.07
C ILE A 310 1.84 6.49 -28.04
N THR A 311 1.46 7.21 -29.11
CA THR A 311 2.41 7.73 -30.09
C THR A 311 3.30 8.79 -29.45
N GLN A 312 2.71 9.77 -28.75
CA GLN A 312 3.45 10.82 -28.03
C GLN A 312 4.35 10.25 -26.93
N LEU A 313 3.89 9.21 -26.23
CA LEU A 313 4.66 8.52 -25.18
C LEU A 313 5.97 7.97 -25.76
N SER A 314 5.89 7.39 -26.96
CA SER A 314 7.04 6.82 -27.66
C SER A 314 8.03 7.90 -28.11
N ASP A 315 7.53 9.05 -28.57
CA ASP A 315 8.35 10.16 -29.04
C ASP A 315 9.04 10.92 -27.90
N GLN A 316 8.34 11.10 -26.77
CA GLN A 316 8.80 11.97 -25.68
C GLN A 316 9.59 11.23 -24.60
N LEU A 317 9.33 9.95 -24.37
CA LEU A 317 9.97 9.15 -23.29
C LEU A 317 10.77 7.94 -23.83
N PRO A 318 11.73 8.10 -24.75
CA PRO A 318 12.44 6.98 -25.38
C PRO A 318 13.32 6.16 -24.41
N GLN A 319 13.66 6.72 -23.24
CA GLN A 319 14.47 6.09 -22.20
C GLN A 319 13.64 5.30 -21.16
N LEU A 320 12.32 5.26 -21.32
CA LEU A 320 11.44 4.57 -20.39
C LEU A 320 11.75 3.07 -20.35
N GLN A 321 12.07 2.56 -19.17
CA GLN A 321 12.44 1.15 -18.96
C GLN A 321 11.27 0.32 -18.45
N ARG A 322 10.32 0.94 -17.74
CA ARG A 322 9.16 0.25 -17.16
C ARG A 322 7.88 1.04 -17.40
N LEU A 323 6.90 0.39 -18.01
CA LEU A 323 5.57 0.95 -18.26
C LEU A 323 4.51 0.05 -17.64
N GLN A 324 3.69 0.61 -16.74
CA GLN A 324 2.52 -0.04 -16.19
C GLN A 324 1.26 0.78 -16.52
N VAL A 325 0.25 0.13 -17.08
CA VAL A 325 -1.03 0.76 -17.41
C VAL A 325 -2.15 -0.12 -16.90
N THR A 326 -2.97 0.43 -16.02
CA THR A 326 -4.15 -0.25 -15.48
C THR A 326 -5.41 0.49 -15.90
N PHE A 327 -6.32 -0.16 -16.59
CA PHE A 327 -7.58 0.44 -17.03
C PHE A 327 -8.68 0.17 -16.02
N ALA A 328 -9.43 1.18 -15.61
CA ALA A 328 -10.60 0.99 -14.76
C ALA A 328 -11.71 0.24 -15.50
N GLU A 329 -11.88 0.51 -16.80
CA GLU A 329 -12.91 -0.08 -17.63
C GLU A 329 -12.34 -0.79 -18.87
N ARG A 330 -13.02 -1.86 -19.29
CA ARG A 330 -12.63 -2.64 -20.48
C ARG A 330 -12.69 -1.82 -21.77
N GLN A 331 -13.66 -0.91 -21.87
CA GLN A 331 -13.88 -0.11 -23.07
C GLN A 331 -12.65 0.74 -23.44
N ASP A 332 -11.96 1.31 -22.44
CA ASP A 332 -10.77 2.13 -22.67
C ASP A 332 -9.56 1.28 -23.05
N PHE A 333 -9.43 0.07 -22.47
CA PHE A 333 -8.42 -0.90 -22.88
C PHE A 333 -8.58 -1.26 -24.36
N ASP A 334 -9.82 -1.56 -24.81
CA ASP A 334 -10.09 -1.97 -26.20
C ASP A 334 -9.84 -0.85 -27.24
N ARG A 335 -9.80 0.42 -26.81
CA ARG A 335 -9.46 1.57 -27.68
C ARG A 335 -7.95 1.78 -27.84
N ALA A 336 -7.14 1.22 -26.95
CA ALA A 336 -5.69 1.40 -26.95
C ALA A 336 -5.01 0.47 -27.96
N SER A 337 -4.28 1.01 -28.94
CA SER A 337 -3.48 0.20 -29.88
C SER A 337 -2.03 0.09 -29.43
N PHE A 338 -1.72 -0.96 -28.66
CA PHE A 338 -0.36 -1.20 -28.14
C PHE A 338 0.68 -1.50 -29.24
N ASP A 339 0.26 -1.91 -30.43
CA ASP A 339 1.15 -2.11 -31.59
C ASP A 339 1.88 -0.82 -32.02
N LYS A 340 1.38 0.36 -31.61
CA LYS A 340 2.01 1.66 -31.88
C LYS A 340 3.13 2.00 -30.89
N LEU A 341 3.31 1.20 -29.84
CA LEU A 341 4.30 1.46 -28.80
C LEU A 341 5.73 1.25 -29.34
N LYS A 342 6.52 2.32 -29.37
CA LYS A 342 7.90 2.31 -29.86
C LYS A 342 8.85 2.81 -28.77
N LEU A 343 9.11 1.96 -27.79
CA LEU A 343 9.98 2.27 -26.66
C LEU A 343 11.23 1.38 -26.69
N PRO A 344 12.36 1.84 -27.26
CA PRO A 344 13.53 1.00 -27.48
C PRO A 344 14.23 0.56 -26.19
N ALA A 345 14.10 1.34 -25.11
CA ALA A 345 14.68 1.04 -23.80
C ALA A 345 13.74 0.21 -22.88
N LEU A 346 12.50 -0.06 -23.30
CA LEU A 346 11.50 -0.72 -22.46
C LEU A 346 11.91 -2.15 -22.14
N GLN A 347 11.99 -2.47 -20.85
CA GLN A 347 12.36 -3.79 -20.33
C GLN A 347 11.16 -4.52 -19.73
N GLU A 348 10.23 -3.79 -19.11
CA GLU A 348 9.04 -4.35 -18.46
C GLU A 348 7.78 -3.61 -18.91
N LEU A 349 6.81 -4.38 -19.42
CA LEU A 349 5.49 -3.89 -19.79
C LEU A 349 4.44 -4.62 -18.97
N SER A 350 3.61 -3.88 -18.26
CA SER A 350 2.45 -4.42 -17.56
C SER A 350 1.19 -3.69 -18.00
N ILE A 351 0.25 -4.40 -18.60
CA ILE A 351 -1.01 -3.84 -19.06
C ILE A 351 -2.12 -4.68 -18.48
N GLY A 352 -3.12 -4.05 -17.87
CA GLY A 352 -4.25 -4.80 -17.34
C GLY A 352 -5.47 -3.99 -17.08
N ILE A 353 -6.54 -4.66 -16.68
CA ILE A 353 -7.78 -4.04 -16.23
C ILE A 353 -7.82 -4.15 -14.71
N ARG A 354 -8.39 -3.17 -14.01
CA ARG A 354 -8.56 -3.23 -12.56
C ARG A 354 -9.32 -4.53 -12.20
N PRO A 355 -8.81 -5.34 -11.25
CA PRO A 355 -9.50 -6.56 -10.88
C PRO A 355 -10.86 -6.24 -10.26
N GLY A 356 -11.91 -6.86 -10.78
CA GLY A 356 -13.26 -6.82 -10.20
C GLY A 356 -13.36 -7.75 -8.98
N LYS A 357 -14.36 -7.51 -8.12
CA LYS A 357 -14.68 -8.38 -6.98
C LYS A 357 -15.52 -9.60 -7.36
N THR A 358 -16.16 -9.57 -8.53
CA THR A 358 -17.07 -10.61 -9.00
C THR A 358 -16.51 -11.26 -10.25
N ALA A 359 -16.81 -12.55 -10.43
CA ALA A 359 -16.50 -13.27 -11.67
C ALA A 359 -17.09 -12.54 -12.89
N VAL A 360 -16.34 -12.51 -14.00
CA VAL A 360 -16.77 -11.81 -15.21
C VAL A 360 -17.48 -12.80 -16.14
N ALA A 361 -18.77 -12.57 -16.36
CA ALA A 361 -19.56 -13.40 -17.27
C ALA A 361 -18.96 -13.41 -18.68
N ARG A 362 -19.02 -14.56 -19.37
CA ARG A 362 -18.54 -14.71 -20.76
C ARG A 362 -19.15 -13.70 -21.74
N SER A 363 -20.40 -13.29 -21.52
CA SER A 363 -21.09 -12.26 -22.31
C SER A 363 -20.47 -10.87 -22.18
N SER A 364 -19.63 -10.66 -21.17
CA SER A 364 -18.94 -9.39 -20.86
C SER A 364 -17.45 -9.44 -21.16
N TRP A 365 -16.97 -10.53 -21.77
CA TRP A 365 -15.59 -10.59 -22.27
C TRP A 365 -15.41 -9.60 -23.41
N GLY A 366 -14.24 -8.98 -23.48
CA GLY A 366 -13.94 -7.99 -24.50
C GLY A 366 -13.44 -8.60 -25.80
N HIS A 367 -12.93 -7.74 -26.67
CA HIS A 367 -12.37 -8.15 -27.96
C HIS A 367 -11.16 -9.08 -27.81
N ASP A 368 -10.95 -9.87 -28.86
CA ASP A 368 -9.75 -10.70 -29.01
C ASP A 368 -8.51 -9.80 -29.02
N LEU A 369 -7.50 -10.22 -28.29
CA LEU A 369 -6.26 -9.47 -28.15
C LEU A 369 -5.20 -10.10 -29.04
N ARG A 370 -4.61 -9.29 -29.93
CA ARG A 370 -3.38 -9.62 -30.62
C ARG A 370 -2.32 -8.60 -30.22
N LEU A 371 -1.18 -9.06 -29.71
CA LEU A 371 -0.14 -8.18 -29.17
C LEU A 371 1.12 -8.22 -30.05
N ALA A 372 1.41 -7.11 -30.73
CA ALA A 372 2.68 -6.89 -31.40
C ALA A 372 3.46 -5.76 -30.71
N LEU A 373 4.77 -5.93 -30.52
CA LEU A 373 5.64 -4.99 -29.80
C LEU A 373 6.96 -4.77 -30.55
N ASP A 374 6.88 -4.60 -31.87
CA ASP A 374 8.05 -4.52 -32.77
C ASP A 374 8.99 -3.34 -32.45
N GLY A 375 8.46 -2.29 -31.82
CA GLY A 375 9.21 -1.12 -31.38
C GLY A 375 9.90 -1.26 -30.02
N CYS A 376 9.86 -2.43 -29.38
CA CYS A 376 10.35 -2.66 -28.01
C CYS A 376 11.40 -3.80 -27.93
N PRO A 377 12.55 -3.71 -28.60
CA PRO A 377 13.54 -4.79 -28.69
C PRO A 377 14.22 -5.14 -27.35
N ALA A 378 14.22 -4.23 -26.37
CA ALA A 378 14.84 -4.47 -25.06
C ALA A 378 13.95 -5.23 -24.07
N LEU A 379 12.70 -5.54 -24.46
CA LEU A 379 11.68 -6.10 -23.60
C LEU A 379 12.11 -7.46 -23.04
N ARG A 380 12.02 -7.59 -21.71
CA ARG A 380 12.37 -8.82 -20.97
C ARG A 380 11.15 -9.47 -20.35
N GLN A 381 10.14 -8.67 -20.01
CA GLN A 381 8.92 -9.13 -19.37
C GLN A 381 7.68 -8.44 -19.95
N VAL A 382 6.64 -9.24 -20.20
CA VAL A 382 5.29 -8.77 -20.52
C VAL A 382 4.30 -9.36 -19.52
N ALA A 383 3.48 -8.51 -18.92
CA ALA A 383 2.39 -8.90 -18.06
C ALA A 383 1.06 -8.38 -18.62
N LEU A 384 0.12 -9.29 -18.86
CA LEU A 384 -1.25 -9.03 -19.28
C LEU A 384 -2.17 -9.40 -18.13
N LEU A 385 -2.69 -8.40 -17.42
CA LEU A 385 -3.31 -8.59 -16.11
C LEU A 385 -4.83 -8.43 -16.15
N HIS A 386 -5.54 -9.40 -15.55
CA HIS A 386 -7.00 -9.39 -15.37
C HIS A 386 -7.77 -9.20 -16.69
N LEU A 387 -7.31 -9.82 -17.76
CA LEU A 387 -7.90 -9.71 -19.09
C LEU A 387 -8.87 -10.87 -19.37
N TYR A 388 -10.04 -10.53 -19.92
CA TYR A 388 -11.08 -11.47 -20.32
C TYR A 388 -11.37 -11.31 -21.80
N ALA A 389 -10.97 -12.29 -22.62
CA ALA A 389 -11.10 -12.26 -24.07
C ALA A 389 -11.31 -13.67 -24.61
N SER A 390 -11.94 -13.85 -25.79
CA SER A 390 -12.06 -15.21 -26.34
C SER A 390 -10.71 -15.74 -26.82
N GLN A 391 -9.91 -14.89 -27.47
CA GLN A 391 -8.57 -15.23 -27.95
C GLN A 391 -7.53 -14.22 -27.46
N ILE A 392 -6.37 -14.73 -27.04
CA ILE A 392 -5.16 -13.95 -26.79
C ILE A 392 -4.06 -14.51 -27.70
N ASP A 393 -3.64 -13.72 -28.68
CA ASP A 393 -2.62 -14.07 -29.66
C ASP A 393 -1.30 -13.32 -29.39
N LEU A 394 -0.30 -14.05 -28.91
CA LEU A 394 1.06 -13.56 -28.69
C LEU A 394 2.02 -13.95 -29.81
N SER A 395 1.56 -14.62 -30.87
CA SER A 395 2.41 -15.08 -31.98
C SER A 395 3.24 -13.98 -32.66
N PRO A 396 2.83 -12.68 -32.70
CA PRO A 396 3.68 -11.61 -33.23
C PRO A 396 4.94 -11.33 -32.39
N LEU A 397 4.94 -11.70 -31.11
CA LEU A 397 6.14 -11.64 -30.27
C LEU A 397 7.11 -12.74 -30.72
N SER A 398 8.09 -12.35 -31.51
CA SER A 398 9.05 -13.25 -32.15
C SER A 398 10.48 -12.89 -31.73
N SER A 399 11.44 -13.78 -31.96
CA SER A 399 12.83 -13.46 -31.63
C SER A 399 13.43 -12.34 -32.49
N SER A 400 12.81 -11.94 -33.59
CA SER A 400 13.20 -10.75 -34.34
C SER A 400 12.63 -9.46 -33.74
N SER A 401 11.39 -9.47 -33.26
CA SER A 401 10.75 -8.29 -32.66
C SER A 401 11.08 -8.12 -31.18
N SER A 402 11.25 -9.22 -30.45
CA SER A 402 11.44 -9.28 -28.99
C SER A 402 12.57 -10.24 -28.61
N PRO A 403 13.82 -9.99 -29.04
CA PRO A 403 14.96 -10.91 -28.90
C PRO A 403 15.38 -11.17 -27.44
N ARG A 404 14.92 -10.35 -26.48
CA ARG A 404 15.30 -10.42 -25.07
C ARG A 404 14.15 -10.87 -24.16
N LEU A 405 12.98 -11.17 -24.71
CA LEU A 405 11.79 -11.50 -23.94
C LEU A 405 11.98 -12.85 -23.27
N LYS A 406 11.91 -12.88 -21.94
CA LYS A 406 12.11 -14.09 -21.15
C LYS A 406 10.89 -14.51 -20.37
N GLN A 407 10.04 -13.57 -19.99
CA GLN A 407 8.92 -13.85 -19.11
C GLN A 407 7.64 -13.24 -19.64
N ILE A 408 6.59 -14.06 -19.68
CA ILE A 408 5.24 -13.66 -20.05
C ILE A 408 4.30 -14.12 -18.96
N ILE A 409 3.51 -13.18 -18.46
CA ILE A 409 2.50 -13.42 -17.42
C ILE A 409 1.15 -13.02 -17.99
N ILE A 410 0.18 -13.92 -17.90
CA ILE A 410 -1.20 -13.66 -18.30
C ILE A 410 -2.08 -13.96 -17.12
N SER A 411 -3.02 -13.08 -16.81
CA SER A 411 -4.05 -13.36 -15.81
C SER A 411 -5.45 -12.93 -16.27
N GLY A 412 -6.49 -13.65 -15.83
CA GLY A 412 -7.88 -13.42 -16.21
C GLY A 412 -8.55 -14.66 -16.82
N ALA A 413 -9.15 -14.58 -18.00
CA ALA A 413 -9.73 -15.72 -18.69
C ALA A 413 -9.59 -15.64 -20.22
N ALA A 414 -9.31 -16.77 -20.87
CA ALA A 414 -9.32 -16.87 -22.32
C ALA A 414 -9.67 -18.26 -22.84
N LYS A 415 -10.42 -18.40 -23.93
CA LYS A 415 -10.65 -19.74 -24.51
C LYS A 415 -9.39 -20.28 -25.17
N THR A 416 -8.76 -19.43 -25.98
CA THR A 416 -7.57 -19.80 -26.75
C THR A 416 -6.43 -18.84 -26.43
N LEU A 417 -5.27 -19.40 -26.11
CA LEU A 417 -4.02 -18.67 -25.95
C LEU A 417 -3.00 -19.13 -26.99
N THR A 418 -2.57 -18.25 -27.88
CA THR A 418 -1.43 -18.51 -28.77
C THR A 418 -0.16 -18.03 -28.10
N ALA A 419 0.77 -18.95 -27.86
CA ALA A 419 2.10 -18.68 -27.29
C ALA A 419 2.93 -17.79 -28.25
N PRO A 420 3.97 -17.09 -27.74
CA PRO A 420 4.83 -16.28 -28.60
C PRO A 420 5.68 -17.15 -29.53
N SER A 421 6.14 -16.58 -30.64
CA SER A 421 6.98 -17.24 -31.65
C SER A 421 8.49 -17.09 -31.36
N LEU A 422 8.89 -17.31 -30.10
CA LEU A 422 10.29 -17.16 -29.66
C LEU A 422 11.11 -18.43 -29.92
N SER A 423 12.28 -18.30 -30.53
CA SER A 423 13.19 -19.41 -30.83
C SER A 423 14.19 -19.70 -29.69
N HIS A 424 14.24 -18.86 -28.66
CA HIS A 424 15.04 -19.03 -27.45
C HIS A 424 14.17 -19.40 -26.24
N PRO A 425 14.76 -19.88 -25.13
CA PRO A 425 13.99 -20.19 -23.92
C PRO A 425 13.21 -18.99 -23.37
N PHE A 426 12.01 -19.27 -22.85
CA PHE A 426 11.14 -18.31 -22.17
C PHE A 426 10.19 -19.01 -21.19
N ASP A 427 9.65 -18.26 -20.24
CA ASP A 427 8.67 -18.73 -19.27
C ASP A 427 7.31 -18.08 -19.58
N LEU A 428 6.27 -18.92 -19.69
CA LEU A 428 4.88 -18.52 -19.86
C LEU A 428 4.09 -18.92 -18.62
N THR A 429 3.67 -17.93 -17.83
CA THR A 429 2.77 -18.13 -16.69
C THR A 429 1.37 -17.70 -17.07
N ALA A 430 0.40 -18.60 -16.99
CA ALA A 430 -1.01 -18.30 -17.19
C ALA A 430 -1.79 -18.56 -15.89
N GLU A 431 -2.26 -17.48 -15.27
CA GLU A 431 -3.10 -17.47 -14.09
C GLU A 431 -4.55 -17.23 -14.54
N VAL A 432 -5.29 -18.28 -14.90
CA VAL A 432 -6.56 -18.13 -15.64
C VAL A 432 -7.72 -18.86 -15.00
N GLU A 433 -8.92 -18.27 -15.06
CA GLU A 433 -10.18 -18.91 -14.63
C GLU A 433 -10.61 -19.98 -15.63
N GLU A 434 -10.44 -19.69 -16.92
CA GLU A 434 -10.83 -20.55 -18.03
C GLU A 434 -9.73 -20.52 -19.09
N LEU A 435 -9.31 -21.71 -19.54
CA LEU A 435 -8.43 -21.92 -20.68
C LEU A 435 -8.72 -23.27 -21.33
N SER A 436 -9.16 -23.23 -22.59
CA SER A 436 -9.59 -24.43 -23.33
C SER A 436 -8.51 -24.93 -24.31
N GLN A 437 -7.69 -24.04 -24.85
CA GLN A 437 -6.66 -24.40 -25.82
C GLN A 437 -5.44 -23.49 -25.70
N ILE A 438 -4.25 -24.07 -25.86
CA ILE A 438 -3.02 -23.33 -26.09
C ILE A 438 -2.47 -23.73 -27.46
N ILE A 439 -2.10 -22.77 -28.28
CA ILE A 439 -1.48 -22.99 -29.60
C ILE A 439 -0.03 -22.56 -29.51
N VAL A 440 0.91 -23.45 -29.87
CA VAL A 440 2.34 -23.15 -29.85
C VAL A 440 2.87 -23.02 -31.28
N PRO A 441 3.37 -21.85 -31.69
CA PRO A 441 3.99 -21.67 -33.00
C PRO A 441 5.19 -22.61 -33.19
N SER A 442 5.44 -23.05 -34.43
CA SER A 442 6.52 -23.99 -34.75
C SER A 442 7.91 -23.52 -34.26
N ALA A 443 8.16 -22.21 -34.32
CA ALA A 443 9.42 -21.62 -33.86
C ALA A 443 9.65 -21.78 -32.33
N ALA A 444 8.57 -21.84 -31.54
CA ALA A 444 8.60 -21.94 -30.09
C ALA A 444 8.50 -23.38 -29.56
N LYS A 445 8.38 -24.36 -30.45
CA LYS A 445 8.29 -25.78 -30.07
C LYS A 445 9.50 -26.18 -29.23
N LYS A 446 9.23 -26.69 -28.03
CA LYS A 446 10.19 -27.11 -26.99
C LYS A 446 11.11 -25.98 -26.50
N LYS A 447 10.71 -24.70 -26.63
CA LYS A 447 11.46 -23.55 -26.13
C LYS A 447 10.88 -22.97 -24.83
N GLY A 448 9.55 -22.87 -24.76
CA GLY A 448 8.86 -22.31 -23.61
C GLY A 448 8.72 -23.30 -22.44
N SER A 449 8.71 -22.78 -21.22
CA SER A 449 8.23 -23.48 -20.01
C SER A 449 6.85 -22.93 -19.64
N LEU A 450 5.85 -23.80 -19.51
CA LEU A 450 4.47 -23.40 -19.18
C LEU A 450 4.20 -23.59 -17.68
N SER A 451 3.69 -22.57 -17.02
CA SER A 451 3.16 -22.64 -15.65
C SER A 451 1.70 -22.21 -15.63
N LEU A 452 0.81 -23.12 -15.23
CA LEU A 452 -0.61 -22.85 -15.09
C LEU A 452 -0.98 -22.63 -13.63
N ARG A 453 -1.84 -21.66 -13.37
CA ARG A 453 -2.35 -21.36 -12.02
C ARG A 453 -3.82 -20.98 -12.11
N ASP A 454 -4.56 -21.30 -11.07
CA ASP A 454 -5.95 -20.87 -10.93
C ASP A 454 -6.03 -19.41 -10.49
N TYR A 455 -6.72 -18.60 -11.29
CA TYR A 455 -6.96 -17.20 -11.01
C TYR A 455 -7.96 -16.95 -9.87
N THR A 456 -8.91 -17.87 -9.62
CA THR A 456 -10.01 -17.69 -8.66
C THR A 456 -9.59 -17.84 -7.19
N SER A 457 -8.39 -18.38 -6.95
CA SER A 457 -7.80 -18.56 -5.62
C SER A 457 -7.24 -17.27 -5.03
N ARG A 458 -8.06 -16.22 -4.82
CA ARG A 458 -7.62 -14.92 -4.27
C ARG A 458 -8.30 -14.55 -2.96
N ASP A 459 -7.58 -13.89 -2.05
CA ASP A 459 -8.13 -13.33 -0.82
C ASP A 459 -8.82 -12.01 -1.09
N GLU A 460 -9.48 -11.50 -0.05
CA GLU A 460 -10.13 -10.19 -0.03
C GLU A 460 -9.18 -9.03 -0.40
N ASN A 461 -7.86 -9.27 -0.37
CA ASN A 461 -6.81 -8.32 -0.75
C ASN A 461 -6.21 -8.61 -2.14
N GLY A 462 -6.79 -9.53 -2.93
CA GLY A 462 -6.34 -9.90 -4.25
C GLY A 462 -5.04 -10.73 -4.28
N ARG A 463 -4.54 -11.18 -3.13
CA ARG A 463 -3.38 -12.08 -3.04
C ARG A 463 -3.83 -13.51 -3.25
N ALA A 464 -3.01 -14.34 -3.88
CA ALA A 464 -3.32 -15.75 -4.03
C ALA A 464 -3.52 -16.40 -2.64
N ILE A 465 -4.75 -16.83 -2.32
CA ILE A 465 -5.00 -17.71 -1.17
C ILE A 465 -4.48 -19.07 -1.57
N ASN A 466 -3.63 -19.65 -0.72
CA ASN A 466 -3.28 -21.07 -0.61
C ASN A 466 -3.43 -21.88 -1.91
N ASN A 467 -2.32 -22.41 -2.45
CA ASN A 467 -2.19 -23.40 -3.55
C ASN A 467 -3.32 -24.47 -3.62
N LEU A 468 -4.55 -24.09 -3.90
CA LEU A 468 -5.71 -24.95 -4.07
C LEU A 468 -5.83 -25.12 -5.58
N PRO A 469 -5.43 -26.28 -6.13
CA PRO A 469 -5.32 -26.42 -7.56
C PRO A 469 -6.71 -26.61 -8.16
N PHE A 470 -7.26 -25.57 -8.78
CA PHE A 470 -8.08 -25.82 -9.97
C PHE A 470 -7.14 -26.29 -11.07
N VAL A 471 -7.45 -27.49 -11.53
CA VAL A 471 -6.68 -28.19 -12.54
C VAL A 471 -7.31 -27.89 -13.88
N HIS A 472 -6.52 -27.39 -14.83
CA HIS A 472 -6.96 -27.22 -16.22
C HIS A 472 -7.07 -28.57 -16.97
N THR A 473 -7.97 -29.46 -16.53
CA THR A 473 -8.16 -30.81 -17.12
C THR A 473 -8.64 -30.79 -18.58
N ALA A 474 -9.13 -29.65 -19.05
CA ALA A 474 -9.64 -29.47 -20.41
C ALA A 474 -8.52 -29.34 -21.47
N LEU A 475 -7.28 -29.07 -21.06
CA LEU A 475 -6.16 -28.91 -21.99
C LEU A 475 -5.61 -30.27 -22.42
N ASP A 476 -5.29 -30.39 -23.71
CA ASP A 476 -4.66 -31.58 -24.28
C ASP A 476 -3.22 -31.71 -23.74
N TYR A 477 -3.05 -32.59 -22.76
CA TYR A 477 -1.77 -32.85 -22.11
C TYR A 477 -0.71 -33.33 -23.10
N ASP A 478 -1.04 -34.25 -24.01
CA ASP A 478 -0.07 -34.84 -24.94
C ASP A 478 0.42 -33.79 -25.93
N TYR A 479 -0.50 -32.98 -26.46
CA TYR A 479 -0.14 -31.81 -27.27
C TYR A 479 0.80 -30.87 -26.51
N LEU A 480 0.44 -30.44 -25.30
CA LEU A 480 1.27 -29.52 -24.53
C LEU A 480 2.64 -30.12 -24.24
N ARG A 481 2.68 -31.40 -23.86
CA ARG A 481 3.90 -32.14 -23.57
C ARG A 481 4.81 -32.14 -24.77
N ASP A 482 4.30 -32.27 -25.99
CA ASP A 482 5.06 -32.25 -27.24
C ASP A 482 5.51 -30.86 -27.69
N HIS A 483 4.86 -29.81 -27.20
CA HIS A 483 5.13 -28.43 -27.64
C HIS A 483 5.90 -27.58 -26.63
N PHE A 484 5.84 -27.87 -25.32
CA PHE A 484 6.60 -27.15 -24.29
C PHE A 484 7.82 -27.94 -23.79
N ALA A 485 8.84 -27.21 -23.35
CA ALA A 485 10.03 -27.77 -22.72
C ALA A 485 9.67 -28.38 -21.36
N SER A 486 8.92 -27.66 -20.54
CA SER A 486 8.39 -28.11 -19.26
C SER A 486 6.96 -27.59 -19.03
N ILE A 487 6.18 -28.27 -18.19
CA ILE A 487 4.80 -27.90 -17.83
C ILE A 487 4.64 -28.06 -16.32
N SER A 488 4.01 -27.09 -15.66
CA SER A 488 3.62 -27.17 -14.26
C SER A 488 2.20 -26.65 -14.05
N GLY A 489 1.53 -27.11 -12.99
CA GLY A 489 0.16 -26.70 -12.63
C GLY A 489 -0.95 -27.30 -13.50
N LEU A 490 -0.61 -28.21 -14.40
CA LEU A 490 -1.57 -29.05 -15.14
C LEU A 490 -1.70 -30.39 -14.42
N ALA A 491 -2.93 -30.84 -14.16
CA ALA A 491 -3.14 -32.21 -13.72
C ALA A 491 -3.60 -33.10 -14.86
N ILE A 492 -3.15 -34.34 -14.71
CA ILE A 492 -3.10 -35.33 -15.75
C ILE A 492 -4.31 -36.23 -15.57
N SER A 493 -5.16 -36.28 -16.58
CA SER A 493 -6.36 -37.14 -16.65
C SER A 493 -6.04 -38.56 -17.15
N LEU A 494 -4.76 -38.89 -17.31
CA LEU A 494 -4.25 -40.21 -17.68
C LEU A 494 -3.91 -41.01 -16.41
N PRO A 495 -4.22 -42.33 -16.34
CA PRO A 495 -3.78 -43.15 -15.22
C PRO A 495 -2.25 -43.15 -15.09
N PRO A 496 -1.68 -43.12 -13.87
CA PRO A 496 -0.24 -43.09 -13.66
C PRO A 496 0.51 -44.27 -14.30
N SER A 497 -0.14 -45.41 -14.48
CA SER A 497 0.43 -46.60 -15.14
C SER A 497 0.74 -46.40 -16.62
N LYS A 498 0.09 -45.42 -17.29
CA LYS A 498 0.38 -45.04 -18.68
C LYS A 498 1.26 -43.79 -18.78
N TYR A 499 1.51 -43.13 -17.66
CA TYR A 499 2.31 -41.91 -17.61
C TYR A 499 3.80 -42.24 -17.54
N ILE A 500 4.62 -41.54 -18.33
CA ILE A 500 6.09 -41.69 -18.32
C ILE A 500 6.70 -40.41 -17.72
N PRO A 501 7.22 -40.43 -16.48
CA PRO A 501 7.84 -39.27 -15.86
C PRO A 501 9.09 -38.81 -16.60
N ARG A 502 9.31 -37.48 -16.68
CA ARG A 502 10.59 -36.91 -17.13
C ARG A 502 11.56 -36.78 -15.97
N ALA A 503 12.86 -36.73 -16.28
CA ALA A 503 13.91 -36.63 -15.26
C ALA A 503 13.91 -35.28 -14.51
N ASP A 504 13.40 -34.22 -15.14
CA ASP A 504 13.35 -32.85 -14.64
C ASP A 504 12.01 -32.47 -13.99
N GLU A 505 11.03 -33.37 -13.97
CA GLU A 505 9.71 -33.12 -13.38
C GLU A 505 9.80 -33.06 -11.85
N GLN A 506 9.66 -31.85 -11.30
CA GLN A 506 9.68 -31.62 -9.86
C GLN A 506 8.34 -31.91 -9.17
N ALA A 507 7.23 -31.74 -9.89
CA ALA A 507 5.89 -31.92 -9.35
C ALA A 507 4.92 -32.37 -10.45
N ILE A 508 4.08 -33.37 -10.14
CA ILE A 508 3.07 -33.91 -11.05
C ILE A 508 1.74 -33.97 -10.31
N TRP A 509 0.66 -33.52 -10.95
CA TRP A 509 -0.69 -33.62 -10.42
C TRP A 509 -1.49 -34.67 -11.19
N PHE A 510 -2.23 -35.53 -10.50
CA PHE A 510 -3.16 -36.48 -11.11
C PHE A 510 -4.60 -36.17 -10.76
N ALA A 511 -5.47 -36.17 -11.78
CA ALA A 511 -6.91 -35.97 -11.72
C ALA A 511 -7.65 -37.26 -12.11
N PHE A 512 -7.26 -38.40 -11.53
CA PHE A 512 -7.78 -39.71 -11.91
C PHE A 512 -8.16 -40.52 -10.66
N ASN A 513 -9.23 -41.30 -10.76
CA ASN A 513 -9.78 -42.03 -9.61
C ASN A 513 -9.05 -43.35 -9.32
N ILE A 514 -8.25 -43.84 -10.29
CA ILE A 514 -7.45 -45.07 -10.21
C ILE A 514 -5.97 -44.70 -10.33
N LEU A 515 -5.28 -44.67 -9.20
CA LEU A 515 -3.91 -44.18 -9.10
C LEU A 515 -2.95 -45.37 -8.93
N ASP A 516 -2.42 -45.88 -10.03
CA ASP A 516 -1.52 -47.06 -10.05
C ASP A 516 -0.08 -46.67 -10.41
N PHE A 517 0.79 -46.63 -9.41
CA PHE A 517 2.21 -46.29 -9.51
C PHE A 517 3.13 -47.54 -9.43
N SER A 518 2.58 -48.74 -9.66
CA SER A 518 3.34 -50.00 -9.64
C SER A 518 4.24 -50.21 -10.86
N GLY A 519 4.06 -49.41 -11.92
CA GLY A 519 4.87 -49.51 -13.14
C GLY A 519 6.33 -49.08 -12.94
N GLU A 520 7.26 -49.81 -13.57
CA GLU A 520 8.71 -49.59 -13.49
C GLU A 520 9.16 -48.17 -13.84
N GLN A 521 8.38 -47.44 -14.64
CA GLN A 521 8.69 -46.05 -14.99
C GLN A 521 8.69 -45.09 -13.78
N TRP A 522 8.07 -45.48 -12.67
CA TRP A 522 8.07 -44.71 -11.42
C TRP A 522 9.29 -44.99 -10.55
N ARG A 523 10.07 -46.03 -10.86
CA ARG A 523 11.25 -46.41 -10.09
C ARG A 523 12.30 -45.30 -10.18
N GLY A 524 12.68 -44.78 -9.02
CA GLY A 524 13.70 -43.73 -8.92
C GLY A 524 13.22 -42.33 -9.30
N PHE A 525 11.91 -42.12 -9.47
CA PHE A 525 11.34 -40.79 -9.62
C PHE A 525 11.63 -39.93 -8.37
N LYS A 526 12.12 -38.71 -8.56
CA LYS A 526 12.55 -37.82 -7.47
C LYS A 526 11.59 -36.66 -7.19
N GLY A 527 10.61 -36.43 -8.05
CA GLY A 527 9.65 -35.33 -7.90
C GLY A 527 8.54 -35.65 -6.91
N LEU A 528 7.68 -34.66 -6.68
CA LEU A 528 6.47 -34.77 -5.88
C LEU A 528 5.29 -35.21 -6.74
N VAL A 529 4.44 -36.06 -6.18
CA VAL A 529 3.16 -36.45 -6.74
C VAL A 529 2.05 -35.86 -5.88
N TYR A 530 1.24 -35.01 -6.51
CA TYR A 530 0.03 -34.45 -5.95
C TYR A 530 -1.17 -35.20 -6.50
N LEU A 531 -2.07 -35.59 -5.61
CA LEU A 531 -3.29 -36.32 -5.97
C LEU A 531 -4.45 -35.36 -5.75
N GLN A 532 -5.15 -34.97 -6.82
CA GLN A 532 -6.29 -34.08 -6.71
C GLN A 532 -7.38 -34.77 -5.86
N GLY A 533 -7.84 -34.09 -4.81
CA GLY A 533 -8.77 -34.65 -3.82
C GLY A 533 -8.21 -34.82 -2.42
N LEU A 534 -6.89 -34.63 -2.24
CA LEU A 534 -6.23 -34.80 -0.94
C LEU A 534 -5.79 -33.46 -0.36
N GLY A 535 -6.75 -32.67 0.12
CA GLY A 535 -6.47 -31.37 0.74
C GLY A 535 -7.64 -30.81 1.52
N GLY A 536 -7.68 -31.07 2.83
CA GLY A 536 -8.57 -30.40 3.77
C GLY A 536 -10.02 -30.89 3.80
N VAL A 537 -10.72 -30.57 4.89
CA VAL A 537 -12.09 -31.02 5.23
C VAL A 537 -13.13 -30.69 4.15
N THR A 538 -12.81 -29.79 3.21
CA THR A 538 -13.66 -29.33 2.10
C THR A 538 -13.42 -30.02 0.75
N SER A 539 -12.39 -30.89 0.59
CA SER A 539 -12.13 -31.61 -0.68
C SER A 539 -12.93 -32.91 -0.88
N ARG A 540 -14.06 -33.08 -0.19
CA ARG A 540 -14.87 -34.32 -0.11
C ARG A 540 -15.54 -34.77 -1.43
N ASN A 541 -15.35 -34.06 -2.53
CA ASN A 541 -16.01 -34.36 -3.82
C ASN A 541 -15.12 -35.11 -4.84
N SER A 542 -13.84 -35.33 -4.57
CA SER A 542 -12.95 -36.09 -5.47
C SER A 542 -12.92 -37.56 -5.04
N ARG A 543 -13.57 -38.46 -5.81
CA ARG A 543 -13.64 -39.87 -5.45
C ARG A 543 -12.39 -40.63 -5.90
N ILE A 544 -11.52 -41.00 -4.97
CA ILE A 544 -10.44 -41.96 -5.24
C ILE A 544 -10.94 -43.35 -4.88
N ASP A 545 -10.96 -44.25 -5.87
CA ASP A 545 -11.52 -45.61 -5.76
C ASP A 545 -10.40 -46.68 -5.62
N TYR A 546 -9.20 -46.38 -6.13
CA TYR A 546 -8.03 -47.27 -6.07
C TYR A 546 -6.74 -46.46 -5.99
N ILE A 547 -5.84 -46.86 -5.07
CA ILE A 547 -4.47 -46.32 -4.99
C ILE A 547 -3.48 -47.47 -4.78
N ASP A 548 -2.51 -47.60 -5.67
CA ASP A 548 -1.32 -48.42 -5.48
C ASP A 548 -0.10 -47.51 -5.59
N PHE A 549 0.60 -47.29 -4.48
CA PHE A 549 1.78 -46.42 -4.45
C PHE A 549 3.01 -47.06 -5.10
N GLY A 550 3.03 -48.38 -5.29
CA GLY A 550 4.05 -49.09 -6.04
C GLY A 550 5.49 -48.70 -5.70
N HIS A 551 6.16 -48.01 -6.64
CA HIS A 551 7.55 -47.58 -6.52
C HIS A 551 7.75 -46.19 -5.90
N LEU A 552 6.68 -45.50 -5.52
CA LEU A 552 6.78 -44.20 -4.85
C LEU A 552 7.27 -44.35 -3.40
N THR A 553 8.03 -43.37 -2.94
CA THR A 553 8.52 -43.26 -1.56
C THR A 553 7.81 -42.13 -0.82
N LYS A 554 7.98 -42.06 0.50
CA LYS A 554 7.42 -40.96 1.30
C LYS A 554 7.90 -39.58 0.85
N ALA A 555 9.12 -39.48 0.30
CA ALA A 555 9.67 -38.24 -0.24
C ALA A 555 8.94 -37.75 -1.49
N ASN A 556 8.26 -38.64 -2.22
CA ASN A 556 7.44 -38.27 -3.38
C ASN A 556 6.06 -37.72 -2.97
N ILE A 557 5.68 -37.76 -1.69
CA ILE A 557 4.33 -37.41 -1.22
C ILE A 557 4.44 -36.28 -0.20
N SER A 558 3.87 -35.12 -0.53
CA SER A 558 3.92 -33.92 0.32
C SER A 558 3.14 -34.06 1.64
N ALA A 559 2.10 -34.89 1.66
CA ALA A 559 1.24 -35.09 2.84
C ALA A 559 1.78 -36.16 3.80
N SER A 560 1.66 -35.94 5.11
CA SER A 560 1.93 -36.94 6.15
C SER A 560 0.78 -37.95 6.33
N SER A 561 -0.42 -37.58 5.89
CA SER A 561 -1.59 -38.44 5.89
C SER A 561 -2.52 -38.16 4.72
N ILE A 562 -3.24 -39.18 4.28
CA ILE A 562 -4.18 -39.16 3.16
C ILE A 562 -5.52 -39.70 3.64
N THR A 563 -6.62 -39.06 3.23
CA THR A 563 -7.97 -39.57 3.47
C THR A 563 -8.57 -40.09 2.17
N VAL A 564 -9.07 -41.32 2.16
CA VAL A 564 -9.67 -41.99 1.00
C VAL A 564 -11.13 -42.35 1.27
N ASN A 565 -11.89 -42.64 0.21
CA ASN A 565 -13.28 -43.04 0.33
C ASN A 565 -13.45 -44.37 1.07
N PRO A 566 -14.58 -44.57 1.79
CA PRO A 566 -14.94 -45.89 2.29
C PRO A 566 -15.07 -46.87 1.10
N GLY A 567 -14.30 -47.97 1.15
CA GLY A 567 -14.22 -48.96 0.07
C GLY A 567 -13.06 -48.77 -0.92
N CYS A 568 -12.26 -47.71 -0.79
CA CYS A 568 -11.06 -47.53 -1.62
C CYS A 568 -10.03 -48.63 -1.35
N VAL A 569 -9.53 -49.29 -2.40
CA VAL A 569 -8.44 -50.26 -2.28
C VAL A 569 -7.12 -49.50 -2.24
N VAL A 570 -6.32 -49.69 -1.19
CA VAL A 570 -5.02 -49.04 -1.01
C VAL A 570 -3.92 -50.09 -0.89
N LYS A 571 -2.85 -49.97 -1.68
CA LYS A 571 -1.71 -50.91 -1.73
C LYS A 571 -0.36 -50.20 -1.67
N ASN A 572 0.66 -50.93 -1.19
CA ASN A 572 2.07 -50.53 -1.18
C ASN A 572 2.35 -49.17 -0.49
N VAL A 573 1.62 -48.87 0.58
CA VAL A 573 1.72 -47.59 1.31
C VAL A 573 3.17 -47.31 1.72
N PRO A 574 3.76 -46.16 1.34
CA PRO A 574 5.11 -45.79 1.74
C PRO A 574 5.23 -45.66 3.26
N GLU A 575 6.37 -46.09 3.80
CA GLU A 575 6.64 -46.01 5.22
C GLU A 575 6.52 -44.56 5.74
N GLY A 576 5.78 -44.36 6.83
CA GLY A 576 5.51 -43.04 7.42
C GLY A 576 4.31 -42.29 6.84
N LEU A 577 3.58 -42.85 5.87
CA LEU A 577 2.32 -42.29 5.37
C LEU A 577 1.12 -42.93 6.07
N ARG A 578 0.23 -42.10 6.63
CA ARG A 578 -1.01 -42.59 7.27
C ARG A 578 -2.18 -42.53 6.30
N ILE A 579 -3.00 -43.59 6.25
CA ILE A 579 -4.23 -43.65 5.45
C ILE A 579 -5.43 -43.64 6.38
N TYR A 580 -6.36 -42.72 6.15
CA TYR A 580 -7.66 -42.65 6.82
C TYR A 580 -8.78 -42.95 5.83
N TYR A 581 -9.80 -43.67 6.27
CA TYR A 581 -11.01 -43.89 5.49
C TYR A 581 -12.09 -42.93 5.95
N ALA A 582 -12.67 -42.17 5.03
CA ALA A 582 -13.79 -41.29 5.34
C ALA A 582 -14.99 -42.11 5.83
N SER A 583 -15.66 -41.64 6.88
CA SER A 583 -16.83 -42.31 7.47
C SER A 583 -18.05 -42.18 6.54
N ALA A 584 -18.69 -43.32 6.22
CA ALA A 584 -19.96 -43.34 5.49
C ALA A 584 -21.05 -42.68 6.35
N GLY A 585 -21.37 -41.40 6.10
CA GLY A 585 -22.42 -40.70 6.86
C GLY A 585 -22.37 -39.17 6.93
N GLN A 586 -21.44 -38.47 6.27
CA GLN A 586 -21.52 -37.01 6.12
C GLN A 586 -21.63 -36.62 4.64
N GLN A 587 -22.77 -36.93 4.05
CA GLN A 587 -23.32 -36.17 2.93
C GLN A 587 -24.34 -35.19 3.53
N GLU A 588 -23.88 -34.02 3.94
CA GLU A 588 -24.68 -32.79 3.99
C GLU A 588 -23.86 -31.67 3.38
#